data_AF-A0A1X0DEL2-F1
#
_entry.id   AF-A0A1X0DEL2-F1
#
_cell.length_a   1.000
_cell.length_b   1.000
_cell.length_c   1.000
_cell.angle_alpha   90.00
_cell.angle_beta   90.00
_cell.angle_gamma   90.00
#
_symmetry.space_group_name_H-M   'P 1'
#
loop_
_entity.id
_entity.type
_entity.pdbx_description
1 polymer ?
#
loop_
_entity_poly.entity_id
_entity_poly.type
_entity_poly.pdbx_seq_one_letter_code
_entity_poly.pdbx_strand_id
1 'polypeptide(L)'
;MNPRRRAAALAGALATAAALFAAPAHAVLPPADGTYAFTMAGSPSTVWSMQTLCSQPSGTRIQSDYTDTDIQTMGCDLLVAAKTPTAGGRDNRLASFDQRFKLTNGLWTARYTASEGAVCPGGGYAPTTEIYAFTENGLTGTHKRITAEGCGLPAGIETTPFTLAFLAPLDPPVANRFPMQCNYLVGRPSICS
;
A
#
# COMPACT_ATOMS: atom_id res chain seq x y z
N MET A 1 -30.63 39.85 -55.44
CA MET A 1 -30.25 38.74 -56.34
C MET A 1 -28.74 38.82 -56.58
N ASN A 2 -28.05 37.69 -56.37
CA ASN A 2 -26.63 37.42 -56.62
C ASN A 2 -25.57 37.92 -55.59
N PRO A 3 -24.36 37.30 -55.53
CA PRO A 3 -23.95 36.42 -54.43
C PRO A 3 -22.57 36.78 -53.87
N ARG A 4 -22.16 36.25 -52.71
CA ARG A 4 -20.77 36.20 -52.20
C ARG A 4 -20.83 35.54 -50.82
N ARG A 5 -19.94 34.67 -50.37
CA ARG A 5 -18.80 33.93 -50.90
C ARG A 5 -18.30 33.13 -49.67
N ARG A 6 -17.66 32.00 -49.92
CA ARG A 6 -16.67 31.31 -49.06
C ARG A 6 -17.19 30.39 -47.96
N ALA A 7 -17.13 29.10 -48.31
CA ALA A 7 -16.84 28.01 -47.41
C ALA A 7 -15.61 28.29 -46.53
N ALA A 8 -15.67 27.85 -45.28
CA ALA A 8 -14.53 27.44 -44.49
C ALA A 8 -14.99 26.32 -43.56
N ALA A 9 -14.53 25.10 -43.85
CA ALA A 9 -14.62 23.97 -42.94
C ALA A 9 -13.67 24.22 -41.76
N LEU A 10 -14.17 24.04 -40.55
CA LEU A 10 -13.35 23.90 -39.34
C LEU A 10 -13.85 22.67 -38.59
N ALA A 11 -13.21 21.54 -38.89
CA ALA A 11 -13.09 20.44 -37.96
C ALA A 11 -12.18 20.89 -36.81
N GLY A 12 -12.55 20.59 -35.56
CA GLY A 12 -11.71 20.97 -34.43
C GLY A 12 -12.22 20.50 -33.07
N ALA A 13 -11.74 19.32 -32.68
CA ALA A 13 -11.48 18.86 -31.31
C ALA A 13 -12.66 18.75 -30.31
N LEU A 14 -13.12 17.51 -30.12
CA LEU A 14 -13.68 17.04 -28.86
C LEU A 14 -12.59 17.14 -27.78
N ALA A 15 -12.65 18.16 -26.94
CA ALA A 15 -11.90 18.21 -25.70
C ALA A 15 -12.54 17.23 -24.71
N THR A 16 -12.03 15.99 -24.65
CA THR A 16 -12.28 15.10 -23.53
C THR A 16 -11.57 15.68 -22.31
N ALA A 17 -12.32 16.41 -21.49
CA ALA A 17 -11.87 16.79 -20.16
C ALA A 17 -11.63 15.50 -19.36
N ALA A 18 -10.35 15.14 -19.19
CA ALA A 18 -9.94 14.17 -18.20
C ALA A 18 -10.22 14.81 -16.83
N ALA A 19 -11.36 14.47 -16.23
CA ALA A 19 -11.63 14.77 -14.84
C ALA A 19 -10.59 14.03 -14.00
N LEU A 20 -9.53 14.72 -13.58
CA LEU A 20 -8.75 14.28 -12.44
C LEU A 20 -9.67 14.38 -11.23
N PHE A 21 -10.21 13.24 -10.79
CA PHE A 21 -10.81 13.12 -9.48
C PHE A 21 -9.67 13.29 -8.46
N ALA A 22 -9.46 14.52 -7.99
CA ALA A 22 -8.80 14.72 -6.72
C ALA A 22 -9.75 14.14 -5.66
N ALA A 23 -9.49 12.89 -5.25
CA ALA A 23 -10.15 12.33 -4.08
C ALA A 23 -9.90 13.29 -2.90
N PRO A 24 -10.91 13.55 -2.05
CA PRO A 24 -10.72 14.44 -0.92
C PRO A 24 -9.57 13.91 -0.06
N ALA A 25 -8.82 14.82 0.56
CA ALA A 25 -7.83 14.48 1.57
C ALA A 25 -8.57 13.81 2.74
N HIS A 26 -8.72 12.50 2.66
CA HIS A 26 -9.16 11.67 3.77
C HIS A 26 -8.04 11.66 4.80
N ALA A 27 -8.40 11.72 6.08
CA ALA A 27 -7.47 11.49 7.17
C ALA A 27 -6.66 10.22 6.85
N VAL A 28 -5.33 10.36 6.85
CA VAL A 28 -4.46 9.25 6.51
C VAL A 28 -4.17 8.56 7.81
N LEU A 29 -4.98 7.55 8.15
CA LEU A 29 -4.80 6.77 9.35
C LEU A 29 -4.23 5.37 8.99
N PRO A 30 -3.61 4.70 9.98
CA PRO A 30 -3.31 3.29 9.86
C PRO A 30 -4.60 2.48 9.90
N PRO A 31 -4.75 1.43 9.06
CA PRO A 31 -5.90 0.54 9.14
C PRO A 31 -6.04 -0.06 10.54
N ALA A 32 -7.25 -0.50 10.87
CA ALA A 32 -7.51 -1.15 12.14
C ALA A 32 -6.53 -2.33 12.37
N ASP A 33 -6.02 -2.47 13.58
CA ASP A 33 -5.13 -3.59 13.88
C ASP A 33 -5.98 -4.86 13.99
N GLY A 34 -5.70 -5.84 13.15
CA GLY A 34 -6.57 -7.01 13.04
C GLY A 34 -6.20 -7.97 11.93
N THR A 35 -7.12 -8.90 11.71
CA THR A 35 -7.04 -9.89 10.63
C THR A 35 -7.98 -9.50 9.50
N TYR A 36 -7.52 -9.74 8.27
CA TYR A 36 -8.20 -9.34 7.06
C TYR A 36 -8.23 -10.49 6.06
N ALA A 37 -9.39 -10.75 5.46
CA ALA A 37 -9.48 -11.64 4.30
C ALA A 37 -8.98 -10.90 3.06
N PHE A 38 -8.01 -11.46 2.37
CA PHE A 38 -7.46 -10.93 1.13
C PHE A 38 -8.01 -11.67 -0.09
N THR A 39 -8.41 -10.91 -1.12
CA THR A 39 -8.89 -11.46 -2.39
C THR A 39 -8.23 -10.76 -3.57
N MET A 40 -7.68 -11.55 -4.49
CA MET A 40 -7.08 -11.10 -5.74
C MET A 40 -7.24 -12.19 -6.81
N ALA A 41 -7.54 -11.78 -8.05
CA ALA A 41 -7.62 -12.72 -9.16
C ALA A 41 -6.29 -13.46 -9.37
N GLY A 42 -6.34 -14.79 -9.51
CA GLY A 42 -5.15 -15.62 -9.72
C GLY A 42 -4.26 -15.82 -8.49
N SER A 43 -4.65 -15.31 -7.32
CA SER A 43 -3.96 -15.57 -6.04
C SER A 43 -4.73 -16.58 -5.20
N PRO A 44 -4.05 -17.45 -4.45
CA PRO A 44 -4.66 -18.18 -3.33
C PRO A 44 -5.32 -17.21 -2.34
N SER A 45 -6.38 -17.67 -1.67
CA SER A 45 -6.96 -16.95 -0.54
C SER A 45 -5.95 -16.90 0.61
N THR A 46 -5.78 -15.72 1.20
CA THR A 46 -4.90 -15.49 2.34
C THR A 46 -5.61 -14.70 3.42
N VAL A 47 -5.15 -14.88 4.65
CA VAL A 47 -5.48 -13.99 5.78
C VAL A 47 -4.27 -13.13 6.07
N TRP A 48 -4.48 -11.83 6.14
CA TRP A 48 -3.46 -10.86 6.51
C TRP A 48 -3.69 -10.42 7.95
N SER A 49 -2.71 -10.66 8.82
CA SER A 49 -2.65 -10.05 10.13
C SER A 49 -1.89 -8.74 10.02
N MET A 50 -2.53 -7.64 10.38
CA MET A 50 -1.98 -6.30 10.28
C MET A 50 -1.86 -5.67 11.66
N GLN A 51 -0.70 -5.09 11.93
CA GLN A 51 -0.42 -4.34 13.16
C GLN A 51 0.36 -3.08 12.85
N THR A 52 -0.07 -1.96 13.40
CA THR A 52 0.62 -0.68 13.28
C THR A 52 1.65 -0.52 14.39
N LEU A 53 2.86 -0.14 14.02
CA LEU A 53 3.92 0.29 14.93
C LEU A 53 4.28 1.74 14.64
N CYS A 54 3.89 2.65 15.52
CA CYS A 54 4.20 4.06 15.40
C CYS A 54 5.41 4.44 16.26
N SER A 55 6.35 5.18 15.66
CA SER A 55 7.42 5.81 16.43
C SER A 55 7.05 7.26 16.72
N GLN A 56 7.22 7.69 17.97
CA GLN A 56 7.30 9.11 18.28
C GLN A 56 8.76 9.53 18.10
N PRO A 57 9.13 10.34 17.09
CA PRO A 57 10.30 11.18 17.25
C PRO A 57 10.00 12.08 18.45
N SER A 58 10.72 11.88 19.56
CA SER A 58 10.69 12.75 20.73
C SER A 58 10.61 14.19 20.25
N GLY A 59 9.59 14.97 20.66
CA GLY A 59 9.29 16.32 20.15
C GLY A 59 10.57 17.07 19.76
N THR A 60 10.96 16.95 18.50
CA THR A 60 12.22 17.52 18.04
C THR A 60 11.94 18.99 17.78
N ARG A 61 13.00 19.80 17.77
CA ARG A 61 12.95 21.24 17.51
C ARG A 61 12.22 21.65 16.21
N ILE A 62 11.86 20.68 15.37
CA ILE A 62 11.26 20.83 14.04
C ILE A 62 9.72 20.68 14.07
N GLN A 63 9.13 19.97 15.04
CA GLN A 63 7.67 19.79 15.12
C GLN A 63 7.20 19.97 16.56
N SER A 64 6.59 21.12 16.85
CA SER A 64 6.15 21.52 18.19
C SER A 64 4.78 20.95 18.59
N ASP A 65 3.96 20.58 17.61
CA ASP A 65 2.64 19.99 17.84
C ASP A 65 2.60 18.57 17.29
N TYR A 66 2.74 17.59 18.18
CA TYR A 66 2.68 16.16 17.86
C TYR A 66 1.31 15.56 18.23
N THR A 67 0.26 16.37 18.36
CA THR A 67 -1.12 15.89 18.61
C THR A 67 -1.89 15.58 17.32
N ASP A 68 -1.40 16.07 16.18
CA ASP A 68 -1.95 15.82 14.85
C ASP A 68 -1.74 14.35 14.43
N THR A 69 -2.84 13.64 14.19
CA THR A 69 -2.83 12.22 13.84
C THR A 69 -2.26 11.94 12.45
N ASP A 70 -2.40 12.86 11.48
CA ASP A 70 -1.84 12.67 10.15
C ASP A 70 -0.30 12.72 10.18
N ILE A 71 0.26 13.64 10.99
CA ILE A 71 1.71 13.72 11.22
C ILE A 71 2.20 12.46 11.94
N GLN A 72 1.47 11.99 12.95
CA GLN A 72 1.80 10.75 13.65
C GLN A 72 1.81 9.55 12.68
N THR A 73 0.83 9.44 11.78
CA THR A 73 0.73 8.34 10.81
C THR A 73 1.95 8.28 9.88
N MET A 74 2.53 9.43 9.49
CA MET A 74 3.76 9.44 8.69
C MET A 74 4.96 8.78 9.40
N GLY A 75 4.96 8.73 10.73
CA GLY A 75 5.96 8.05 11.55
C GLY A 75 5.65 6.58 11.87
N CYS A 76 4.59 6.03 11.26
CA CYS A 76 4.13 4.67 11.50
C CYS A 76 4.53 3.69 10.40
N ASP A 77 4.73 2.45 10.82
CA ASP A 77 4.90 1.30 9.96
C ASP A 77 3.74 0.34 10.16
N LEU A 78 3.20 -0.17 9.07
CA LEU A 78 2.20 -1.23 9.13
C LEU A 78 2.90 -2.57 8.90
N LEU A 79 2.96 -3.39 9.94
CA LEU A 79 3.46 -4.75 9.89
C LEU A 79 2.35 -5.65 9.34
N VAL A 80 2.62 -6.35 8.25
CA VAL A 80 1.65 -7.24 7.60
C VAL A 80 2.24 -8.63 7.49
N ALA A 81 1.54 -9.61 8.07
CA ALA A 81 1.82 -11.02 7.93
C ALA A 81 0.69 -11.69 7.13
N ALA A 82 0.95 -12.03 5.88
CA ALA A 82 0.04 -12.77 5.00
C ALA A 82 0.31 -14.26 5.10
N LYS A 83 -0.72 -15.06 5.36
CA LYS A 83 -0.63 -16.53 5.46
C LYS A 83 -1.72 -17.21 4.66
N THR A 84 -1.36 -18.28 3.95
CA THR A 84 -2.32 -19.20 3.33
C THR A 84 -2.80 -20.27 4.32
N PRO A 85 -4.02 -20.81 4.16
CA PRO A 85 -4.53 -21.89 5.02
C PRO A 85 -3.74 -23.20 4.88
N THR A 86 -3.18 -23.44 3.69
CA THR A 86 -2.39 -24.63 3.38
C THR A 86 -0.91 -24.29 3.28
N ALA A 87 -0.08 -25.13 3.91
CA ALA A 87 1.37 -25.05 3.79
C ALA A 87 1.84 -25.76 2.50
N GLY A 88 2.88 -25.21 1.87
CA GLY A 88 3.52 -25.81 0.70
C GLY A 88 2.87 -25.44 -0.63
N GLY A 89 3.60 -25.74 -1.73
CA GLY A 89 3.28 -25.24 -3.06
C GLY A 89 3.84 -23.84 -3.31
N ARG A 90 4.31 -23.59 -4.54
CA ARG A 90 4.92 -22.30 -4.92
C ARG A 90 3.96 -21.14 -4.74
N ASP A 91 2.73 -21.26 -5.24
CA ASP A 91 1.78 -20.16 -5.22
C ASP A 91 1.40 -19.76 -3.79
N ASN A 92 1.30 -20.73 -2.88
CA ASN A 92 1.09 -20.45 -1.45
C ASN A 92 2.30 -19.78 -0.80
N ARG A 93 3.53 -20.18 -1.17
CA ARG A 93 4.76 -19.51 -0.70
C ARG A 93 4.85 -18.08 -1.20
N LEU A 94 4.45 -17.81 -2.44
CA LEU A 94 4.44 -16.46 -3.02
C LEU A 94 3.35 -15.57 -2.41
N ALA A 95 2.20 -16.16 -2.06
CA ALA A 95 1.09 -15.45 -1.41
C ALA A 95 1.32 -15.23 0.10
N SER A 96 2.26 -15.97 0.72
CA SER A 96 2.60 -15.83 2.14
C SER A 96 3.85 -14.97 2.31
N PHE A 97 3.76 -13.90 3.10
CA PHE A 97 4.89 -13.00 3.34
C PHE A 97 4.76 -12.27 4.67
N ASP A 98 5.88 -11.75 5.16
CA ASP A 98 5.91 -10.84 6.31
C ASP A 98 6.63 -9.56 5.86
N GLN A 99 5.92 -8.43 5.82
CA GLN A 99 6.42 -7.18 5.22
C GLN A 99 6.04 -5.95 6.05
N ARG A 100 6.89 -4.92 5.94
CA ARG A 100 6.63 -3.58 6.49
C ARG A 100 6.11 -2.69 5.39
N PHE A 101 4.90 -2.19 5.58
CA PHE A 101 4.26 -1.22 4.71
C PHE A 101 4.54 0.18 5.26
N LYS A 102 4.92 1.08 4.35
CA LYS A 102 5.19 2.49 4.63
C LYS A 102 4.13 3.34 3.95
N LEU A 103 3.69 4.40 4.62
CA LEU A 103 2.79 5.35 4.00
C LEU A 103 3.54 6.16 2.93
N THR A 104 3.12 6.04 1.67
CA THR A 104 3.69 6.76 0.52
C THR A 104 2.55 7.31 -0.33
N ASN A 105 2.51 8.63 -0.53
CA ASN A 105 1.46 9.30 -1.30
C ASN A 105 0.02 8.91 -0.88
N GLY A 106 -0.22 8.76 0.43
CA GLY A 106 -1.53 8.37 0.98
C GLY A 106 -1.86 6.88 0.86
N LEU A 107 -0.93 6.03 0.42
CA LEU A 107 -1.11 4.58 0.29
C LEU A 107 -0.13 3.82 1.19
N TRP A 108 -0.64 2.83 1.89
CA TRP A 108 0.20 1.85 2.58
C TRP A 108 0.87 0.97 1.55
N THR A 109 2.19 1.13 1.41
CA THR A 109 2.97 0.53 0.33
C THR A 109 4.09 -0.35 0.87
N ALA A 110 4.18 -1.58 0.36
CA ALA A 110 5.34 -2.45 0.56
C ALA A 110 5.93 -2.83 -0.79
N ARG A 111 7.26 -3.02 -0.80
CA ARG A 111 8.02 -3.49 -1.96
C ARG A 111 9.01 -4.54 -1.50
N TYR A 112 8.99 -5.70 -2.13
CA TYR A 112 9.91 -6.78 -1.83
C TYR A 112 10.21 -7.63 -3.06
N THR A 113 11.20 -8.52 -2.95
CA THR A 113 11.57 -9.44 -4.02
C THR A 113 11.01 -10.83 -3.71
N ALA A 114 10.28 -11.40 -4.66
CA ALA A 114 9.84 -12.79 -4.61
C ALA A 114 10.79 -13.63 -5.46
N SER A 115 11.60 -14.49 -4.84
CA SER A 115 12.66 -15.25 -5.51
C SER A 115 12.15 -16.19 -6.61
N GLU A 116 10.95 -16.73 -6.45
CA GLU A 116 10.31 -17.66 -7.39
C GLU A 116 9.16 -17.01 -8.17
N GLY A 117 9.14 -15.68 -8.29
CA GLY A 117 7.98 -14.93 -8.78
C GLY A 117 7.58 -15.20 -10.23
N ALA A 118 8.54 -15.51 -11.11
CA ALA A 118 8.29 -15.85 -12.51
C ALA A 118 8.75 -17.27 -12.85
N VAL A 119 8.04 -17.94 -13.76
CA VAL A 119 8.40 -19.28 -14.27
C VAL A 119 9.12 -19.12 -15.60
N CYS A 120 10.32 -19.67 -15.71
CA CYS A 120 11.09 -19.56 -16.93
C CYS A 120 10.70 -20.64 -17.96
N PRO A 121 10.69 -20.33 -19.27
CA PRO A 121 10.42 -21.32 -20.31
C PRO A 121 11.39 -22.51 -20.33
N GLY A 122 12.65 -22.31 -19.95
CA GLY A 122 13.67 -23.36 -19.85
C GLY A 122 13.63 -24.19 -18.57
N GLY A 123 12.59 -24.00 -17.73
CA GLY A 123 12.53 -24.54 -16.38
C GLY A 123 13.20 -23.64 -15.34
N GLY A 124 12.86 -23.86 -14.07
CA GLY A 124 13.29 -23.00 -12.97
C GLY A 124 12.48 -21.72 -12.83
N TYR A 125 13.00 -20.81 -12.01
CA TYR A 125 12.31 -19.57 -11.62
C TYR A 125 13.23 -18.35 -11.70
N ALA A 126 12.61 -17.19 -11.92
CA ALA A 126 13.28 -15.90 -11.86
C ALA A 126 12.61 -15.01 -10.80
N PRO A 127 13.39 -14.14 -10.13
CA PRO A 127 12.87 -13.23 -9.12
C PRO A 127 12.00 -12.14 -9.76
N THR A 128 10.92 -11.76 -9.07
CA THR A 128 10.10 -10.58 -9.40
C THR A 128 10.20 -9.56 -8.27
N THR A 129 9.94 -8.29 -8.59
CA THR A 129 9.63 -7.29 -7.57
C THR A 129 8.12 -7.21 -7.41
N GLU A 130 7.64 -7.43 -6.20
CA GLU A 130 6.24 -7.30 -5.83
C GLU A 130 6.02 -5.97 -5.10
N ILE A 131 4.99 -5.24 -5.50
CA ILE A 131 4.61 -3.97 -4.87
C ILE A 131 3.13 -4.05 -4.53
N TYR A 132 2.79 -3.95 -3.24
CA TYR A 132 1.41 -3.82 -2.78
C TYR A 132 1.19 -2.40 -2.32
N ALA A 133 0.08 -1.79 -2.76
CA ALA A 133 -0.33 -0.45 -2.34
C ALA A 133 -1.85 -0.40 -2.13
N PHE A 134 -2.30 0.05 -0.97
CA PHE A 134 -3.74 0.13 -0.66
C PHE A 134 -4.11 1.32 0.22
N THR A 135 -5.40 1.64 0.22
CA THR A 135 -6.00 2.67 1.08
C THR A 135 -6.60 2.03 2.32
N GLU A 136 -6.51 2.69 3.47
CA GLU A 136 -7.21 2.25 4.69
C GLU A 136 -8.74 2.29 4.50
N ASN A 137 -9.28 3.46 4.12
CA ASN A 137 -10.73 3.71 4.16
C ASN A 137 -11.52 2.81 3.18
N GLY A 138 -10.89 2.42 2.07
CA GLY A 138 -11.49 1.53 1.08
C GLY A 138 -11.08 0.07 1.20
N LEU A 139 -10.03 -0.25 1.98
CA LEU A 139 -9.42 -1.58 2.03
C LEU A 139 -9.23 -2.22 0.65
N THR A 140 -8.97 -1.38 -0.35
CA THR A 140 -8.77 -1.75 -1.75
C THR A 140 -7.41 -1.25 -2.20
N GLY A 141 -6.78 -2.03 -3.06
CA GLY A 141 -5.41 -1.77 -3.48
C GLY A 141 -5.06 -2.38 -4.81
N THR A 142 -3.79 -2.21 -5.17
CA THR A 142 -3.18 -2.79 -6.37
C THR A 142 -1.91 -3.52 -6.00
N HIS A 143 -1.71 -4.66 -6.66
CA HIS A 143 -0.48 -5.41 -6.63
C HIS A 143 0.19 -5.28 -7.99
N LYS A 144 1.44 -4.83 -7.98
CA LYS A 144 2.28 -4.77 -9.17
C LYS A 144 3.37 -5.82 -9.08
N ARG A 145 3.37 -6.72 -10.05
CA ARG A 145 4.47 -7.65 -10.29
C ARG A 145 5.35 -7.09 -11.39
N ILE A 146 6.61 -6.84 -11.07
CA ILE A 146 7.61 -6.40 -12.03
C ILE A 146 8.55 -7.57 -12.32
N THR A 147 8.55 -7.99 -13.58
CA THR A 147 9.46 -9.00 -14.11
C THR A 147 10.56 -8.27 -14.87
N ALA A 148 11.81 -8.45 -14.44
CA ALA A 148 12.95 -7.96 -15.20
C ALA A 148 13.16 -8.82 -16.46
N GLU A 149 13.79 -8.26 -17.49
CA GLU A 149 14.23 -9.05 -18.63
C GLU A 149 15.26 -10.09 -18.16
N GLY A 150 15.05 -11.35 -18.54
CA GLY A 150 15.93 -12.45 -18.14
C GLY A 150 15.23 -13.78 -18.17
N CYS A 151 16.01 -14.87 -18.11
CA CYS A 151 15.48 -16.23 -18.08
C CYS A 151 14.56 -16.59 -19.27
N GLY A 152 14.71 -15.90 -20.42
CA GLY A 152 13.85 -16.05 -21.59
C GLY A 152 12.51 -15.30 -21.51
N LEU A 153 12.32 -14.44 -20.51
CA LEU A 153 11.14 -13.59 -20.35
C LEU A 153 11.46 -12.14 -20.71
N PRO A 154 10.55 -11.42 -21.40
CA PRO A 154 10.68 -9.99 -21.60
C PRO A 154 10.43 -9.24 -20.27
N ALA A 155 10.96 -8.02 -20.17
CA ALA A 155 10.59 -7.14 -19.07
C ALA A 155 9.09 -6.80 -19.13
N GLY A 156 8.44 -6.79 -17.97
CA GLY A 156 7.00 -6.56 -17.89
C GLY A 156 6.54 -6.10 -16.53
N ILE A 157 5.42 -5.39 -16.51
CA ILE A 157 4.71 -5.00 -15.30
C ILE A 157 3.28 -5.48 -15.43
N GLU A 158 2.88 -6.35 -14.51
CA GLU A 158 1.49 -6.77 -14.34
C GLU A 158 0.89 -6.03 -13.15
N THR A 159 -0.31 -5.48 -13.30
CA THR A 159 -1.02 -4.78 -12.21
C THR A 159 -2.38 -5.42 -12.00
N THR A 160 -2.61 -5.95 -10.80
CA THR A 160 -3.84 -6.65 -10.44
C THR A 160 -4.50 -5.97 -9.24
N PRO A 161 -5.78 -5.58 -9.31
CA PRO A 161 -6.48 -5.03 -8.17
C PRO A 161 -6.75 -6.11 -7.12
N PHE A 162 -6.84 -5.70 -5.86
CA PHE A 162 -7.21 -6.58 -4.75
C PHE A 162 -8.09 -5.87 -3.73
N THR A 163 -8.74 -6.68 -2.90
CA THR A 163 -9.56 -6.21 -1.78
C THR A 163 -9.15 -6.90 -0.48
N LEU A 164 -9.37 -6.19 0.62
CA LEU A 164 -9.23 -6.65 1.99
C LEU A 164 -10.58 -6.48 2.68
N ALA A 165 -10.94 -7.43 3.54
CA ALA A 165 -12.13 -7.35 4.36
C ALA A 165 -11.76 -7.62 5.83
N PHE A 166 -12.05 -6.68 6.73
CA PHE A 166 -11.80 -6.86 8.16
C PHE A 166 -12.60 -8.05 8.70
N LEU A 167 -11.91 -8.95 9.40
CA LEU A 167 -12.49 -10.15 9.99
C LEU A 167 -12.66 -9.99 11.49
N ALA A 168 -11.57 -9.67 12.18
CA ALA A 168 -11.54 -9.57 13.63
C ALA A 168 -10.36 -8.70 14.10
N PRO A 169 -10.46 -8.05 15.26
CA PRO A 169 -9.30 -7.40 15.88
C PRO A 169 -8.21 -8.42 16.23
N LEU A 170 -6.98 -7.96 16.47
CA LEU A 170 -5.93 -8.82 17.00
C LEU A 170 -6.31 -9.34 18.39
N ASP A 171 -5.89 -10.57 18.71
CA ASP A 171 -6.03 -11.17 20.03
C ASP A 171 -4.63 -11.51 20.58
N PRO A 172 -4.17 -10.84 21.65
CA PRO A 172 -4.84 -9.75 22.36
C PRO A 172 -4.92 -8.45 21.54
N PRO A 173 -5.87 -7.56 21.85
CA PRO A 173 -5.97 -6.28 21.16
C PRO A 173 -4.77 -5.38 21.46
N VAL A 174 -4.39 -4.55 20.49
CA VAL A 174 -3.33 -3.56 20.66
C VAL A 174 -3.80 -2.49 21.65
N ALA A 175 -3.22 -2.46 22.86
CA ALA A 175 -3.62 -1.54 23.91
C ALA A 175 -3.29 -0.07 23.59
N ASN A 176 -2.10 0.18 23.02
CA ASN A 176 -1.61 1.52 22.65
C ASN A 176 -0.98 1.48 21.26
N ARG A 177 -1.66 2.06 20.26
CA ARG A 177 -1.17 2.16 18.87
C ARG A 177 -0.02 3.19 18.74
N PHE A 178 -0.13 4.29 19.46
CA PHE A 178 0.93 5.29 19.58
C PHE A 178 1.67 5.08 20.90
N PRO A 179 3.00 5.27 20.95
CA PRO A 179 3.71 5.24 22.21
C PRO A 179 3.10 6.29 23.17
N MET A 180 3.25 6.10 24.48
CA MET A 180 2.89 7.14 25.46
C MET A 180 3.67 8.42 25.15
N GLN A 181 3.05 9.59 25.29
CA GLN A 181 3.74 10.87 25.08
C GLN A 181 4.92 10.99 26.05
N CYS A 182 6.14 11.01 25.52
CA CYS A 182 7.32 11.26 26.33
C CYS A 182 7.56 12.78 26.39
N ASN A 183 7.29 13.38 27.54
CA ASN A 183 7.45 14.83 27.70
C ASN A 183 8.96 15.15 27.83
N TYR A 184 9.49 15.95 26.90
CA TYR A 184 10.86 16.45 26.99
C TYR A 184 10.89 17.66 27.92
N LEU A 185 11.14 17.42 29.21
CA LEU A 185 11.48 18.50 30.14
C LEU A 185 12.96 18.84 29.93
N VAL A 186 13.24 20.06 29.48
CA VAL A 186 14.62 20.56 29.31
C VAL A 186 15.42 20.32 30.60
N GLY A 187 16.48 19.52 30.52
CA GLY A 187 17.37 19.21 31.65
C GLY A 187 16.97 18.04 32.54
N ARG A 188 15.96 17.22 32.18
CA ARG A 188 15.62 15.97 32.89
C ARG A 188 15.54 14.78 31.92
N PRO A 189 15.82 13.54 32.38
CA PRO A 189 15.56 12.35 31.58
C PRO A 189 14.08 12.33 31.17
N SER A 190 13.82 12.01 29.91
CA SER A 190 12.47 11.89 29.35
C SER A 190 11.65 10.91 30.17
N ILE A 191 10.57 11.40 30.78
CA ILE A 191 9.58 10.57 31.47
C ILE A 191 8.46 10.32 30.46
N CYS A 192 8.25 9.07 30.10
CA CYS A 192 7.08 8.64 29.36
C CYS A 192 6.01 8.28 30.40
N SER A 193 4.91 9.02 30.42
CA SER A 193 3.78 8.82 31.34
C SER A 193 2.54 8.42 30.58
#